data_AF-A0A9D1CDY2-F1
#
_entry.id   AF-A0A9D1CDY2-F1
#
_cell.length_a   1.000
_cell.length_b   1.000
_cell.length_c   1.000
_cell.angle_alpha   90.00
_cell.angle_beta   90.00
_cell.angle_gamma   90.00
#
_symmetry.space_group_name_H-M   'P 1'
#
loop_
_entity.id
_entity.type
_entity.pdbx_description
1 polymer ?
#
loop_
_entity_poly.entity_id
_entity_poly.type
_entity_poly.pdbx_seq_one_letter_code
_entity_poly.pdbx_strand_id
1 'polypeptide(L)'
;MSFSKLGLCEPILKAISETGYSKPTPIQQKAIPLILQGDDVLAAAQTGTGKTAGFTLPLLENLQKNHQHIEQRGKPKRRIRALILTPTRELAAQVGENVEMYSKYLPYKSTIIFGGVNINRQINAIKQGVDILIATPGRLLDLVSQKIIDLSKIEILVLDEADRMLDMGFIHDIKKVIRLIPKNRQTLLFSATFSKEIKALASGFQNNPSLVEVTTQNTTSERVAQVVHPVDKARKRELLYKLIDDGQWQQILVFTRTKHGANRLCEYLENRGIRSSAIHGNKSQGARTKALASFKERKIRVLVATDIAARGIDINMLPHVVNFELPNVPEDYVHRIGRTGRAGRAGEAVSLVCIDENDFLRSIERLTAQKIKKVIINGYEVDSNIKAEPVKRGGGRGRRGGGKQNQSKSSSQKKSSDSEWNEEKKKPNSRNRSRNRSRNRNR
;
A
#
# COMPACT_ATOMS: atom_id res chain seq x y z
N MET A 1 6.32 30.94 -2.31
CA MET A 1 5.49 30.89 -3.54
C MET A 1 4.08 30.46 -3.16
N SER A 2 3.02 31.03 -3.74
CA SER A 2 1.62 30.61 -3.53
C SER A 2 1.18 29.64 -4.64
N PHE A 3 0.08 28.90 -4.44
CA PHE A 3 -0.50 28.04 -5.47
C PHE A 3 -0.91 28.78 -6.75
N SER A 4 -1.37 30.03 -6.62
CA SER A 4 -1.74 30.88 -7.77
C SER A 4 -0.59 31.13 -8.74
N LYS A 5 0.67 31.00 -8.30
CA LYS A 5 1.85 31.17 -9.16
C LYS A 5 2.25 29.88 -9.91
N LEU A 6 1.53 28.78 -9.71
CA LEU A 6 1.83 27.49 -10.34
C LEU A 6 1.09 27.25 -11.65
N GLY A 7 0.32 28.22 -12.16
CA GLY A 7 -0.37 28.09 -13.45
C GLY A 7 -1.61 27.19 -13.43
N LEU A 8 -2.31 27.13 -12.29
CA LEU A 8 -3.57 26.40 -12.12
C LEU A 8 -4.76 27.35 -12.35
N CYS A 9 -5.85 26.84 -12.93
CA CYS A 9 -7.07 27.58 -13.17
C CYS A 9 -7.86 27.92 -11.89
N GLU A 10 -8.73 28.93 -11.96
CA GLU A 10 -9.51 29.42 -10.82
C GLU A 10 -10.36 28.35 -10.11
N PRO A 11 -11.05 27.42 -10.82
CA PRO A 11 -11.79 26.34 -10.15
C PRO A 11 -10.92 25.48 -9.22
N ILE A 12 -9.70 25.16 -9.66
CA ILE A 12 -8.74 24.38 -8.87
C ILE A 12 -8.22 25.20 -7.69
N LEU A 13 -7.84 26.46 -7.92
CA LEU A 13 -7.39 27.37 -6.86
C LEU A 13 -8.45 27.57 -5.78
N LYS A 14 -9.72 27.68 -6.17
CA LYS A 14 -10.86 27.76 -5.26
C LYS A 14 -10.97 26.50 -4.41
N ALA A 15 -10.91 25.31 -5.02
CA ALA A 15 -10.93 24.05 -4.29
C ALA A 15 -9.77 23.94 -3.28
N ILE A 16 -8.54 24.34 -3.67
CA ILE A 16 -7.37 24.36 -2.77
C ILE A 16 -7.59 25.30 -1.58
N SER A 17 -8.19 26.48 -1.79
CA SER A 17 -8.40 27.44 -0.70
C SER A 17 -9.30 26.88 0.41
N GLU A 18 -10.24 26.01 0.06
CA GLU A 18 -11.16 25.36 1.01
C GLU A 18 -10.50 24.24 1.83
N THR A 19 -9.35 23.71 1.40
CA THR A 19 -8.60 22.69 2.15
C THR A 19 -7.74 23.30 3.27
N GLY A 20 -7.57 24.63 3.27
CA GLY A 20 -6.68 25.34 4.18
C GLY A 20 -5.20 25.29 3.77
N TYR A 21 -4.87 24.83 2.56
CA TYR A 21 -3.48 24.84 2.09
C TYR A 21 -3.05 26.24 1.67
N SER A 22 -2.07 26.80 2.37
CA SER A 22 -1.58 28.16 2.09
C SER A 22 -0.36 28.19 1.16
N LYS A 23 0.52 27.17 1.23
CA LYS A 23 1.77 27.12 0.47
C LYS A 23 2.00 25.73 -0.14
N PRO A 24 2.44 25.65 -1.42
CA PRO A 24 2.80 24.39 -2.04
C PRO A 24 4.06 23.82 -1.38
N THR A 25 4.08 22.50 -1.20
CA THR A 25 5.24 21.77 -0.66
C THR A 25 6.40 21.73 -1.68
N PRO A 26 7.65 21.41 -1.26
CA PRO A 26 8.77 21.37 -2.21
C PRO A 26 8.56 20.43 -3.40
N ILE A 27 7.90 19.29 -3.19
CA ILE A 27 7.58 18.36 -4.29
C ILE A 27 6.55 18.96 -5.24
N GLN A 28 5.56 19.70 -4.72
CA GLN A 28 4.56 20.38 -5.54
C GLN A 28 5.19 21.52 -6.35
N GLN A 29 6.07 22.33 -5.74
CA GLN A 29 6.76 23.43 -6.40
C GLN A 29 7.62 22.97 -7.58
N LYS A 30 8.29 21.81 -7.44
CA LYS A 30 9.14 21.26 -8.50
C LYS A 30 8.35 20.48 -9.54
N ALA A 31 7.41 19.63 -9.12
CA ALA A 31 6.73 18.72 -10.04
C ALA A 31 5.62 19.40 -10.84
N ILE A 32 4.82 20.28 -10.23
CA ILE A 32 3.63 20.85 -10.87
C ILE A 32 3.98 21.58 -12.18
N PRO A 33 4.98 22.49 -12.23
CA PRO A 33 5.32 23.19 -13.47
C PRO A 33 5.73 22.25 -14.61
N LEU A 34 6.52 21.22 -14.31
CA LEU A 34 6.98 20.22 -15.29
C LEU A 34 5.80 19.42 -15.84
N ILE A 35 4.89 18.99 -14.97
CA ILE A 35 3.69 18.24 -15.40
C ILE A 35 2.79 19.12 -16.28
N LEU A 36 2.65 20.42 -15.97
CA LEU A 36 1.87 21.36 -16.78
C LEU A 36 2.48 21.62 -18.17
N GLN A 37 3.79 21.41 -18.33
CA GLN A 37 4.48 21.52 -19.63
C GLN A 37 4.28 20.28 -20.51
N GLY A 38 3.72 19.20 -19.95
CA GLY A 38 3.50 17.93 -20.66
C GLY A 38 4.62 16.91 -20.49
N ASP A 39 5.64 17.21 -19.68
CA ASP A 39 6.77 16.31 -19.44
C ASP A 39 6.33 15.04 -18.69
N ASP A 40 6.95 13.92 -19.03
CA ASP A 40 6.98 12.76 -18.14
C ASP A 40 7.78 13.14 -16.87
N VAL A 41 7.33 12.66 -15.71
CA VAL A 41 8.02 12.95 -14.44
C VAL A 41 8.33 11.67 -13.70
N LEU A 42 9.56 11.56 -13.22
CA LEU A 42 9.98 10.55 -12.27
C LEU A 42 10.33 11.25 -10.95
N ALA A 43 9.45 11.11 -9.96
CA ALA A 43 9.50 11.84 -8.71
C ALA A 43 9.79 10.91 -7.52
N ALA A 44 10.83 11.23 -6.75
CA ALA A 44 11.11 10.62 -5.46
C ALA A 44 10.83 11.61 -4.33
N ALA A 45 9.83 11.28 -3.52
CA ALA A 45 9.56 11.96 -2.27
C ALA A 45 8.86 11.01 -1.30
N GLN A 46 9.11 11.19 -0.01
CA GLN A 46 8.48 10.36 1.01
C GLN A 46 6.95 10.54 1.05
N THR A 47 6.21 9.57 1.58
CA THR A 47 4.77 9.72 1.87
C THR A 47 4.54 10.98 2.71
N GLY A 48 3.38 11.65 2.59
CA GLY A 48 3.05 12.82 3.40
C GLY A 48 3.76 14.12 3.00
N THR A 49 4.56 14.13 1.93
CA THR A 49 5.18 15.35 1.36
C THR A 49 4.24 16.11 0.43
N GLY A 50 3.00 15.65 0.23
CA GLY A 50 2.03 16.26 -0.67
C GLY A 50 2.12 15.78 -2.12
N LYS A 51 2.69 14.58 -2.37
CA LYS A 51 2.79 13.93 -3.70
C LYS A 51 1.45 13.86 -4.43
N THR A 52 0.38 13.48 -3.72
CA THR A 52 -0.95 13.32 -4.33
C THR A 52 -1.46 14.60 -4.97
N ALA A 53 -1.39 15.73 -4.27
CA ALA A 53 -1.69 17.04 -4.87
C ALA A 53 -0.65 17.42 -5.95
N GLY A 54 0.61 17.02 -5.78
CA GLY A 54 1.68 17.24 -6.75
C GLY A 54 1.41 16.67 -8.15
N PHE A 55 0.71 15.54 -8.26
CA PHE A 55 0.26 15.02 -9.56
C PHE A 55 -1.20 15.32 -9.89
N THR A 56 -2.09 15.39 -8.89
CA THR A 56 -3.54 15.52 -9.14
C THR A 56 -3.89 16.91 -9.64
N LEU A 57 -3.28 17.97 -9.07
CA LEU A 57 -3.55 19.34 -9.48
C LEU A 57 -3.18 19.60 -10.95
N PRO A 58 -1.94 19.29 -11.41
CA PRO A 58 -1.59 19.50 -12.82
C PRO A 58 -2.28 18.51 -13.76
N LEU A 59 -2.64 17.30 -13.30
CA LEU A 59 -3.47 16.38 -14.08
C LEU A 59 -4.84 16.97 -14.39
N LEU A 60 -5.53 17.54 -13.38
CA LEU A 60 -6.83 18.18 -13.55
C LEU A 60 -6.73 19.40 -14.49
N GLU A 61 -5.69 20.21 -14.34
CA GLU A 61 -5.41 21.37 -15.19
C GLU A 61 -5.21 20.95 -16.67
N ASN A 62 -4.38 19.93 -16.92
CA ASN A 62 -4.13 19.44 -18.27
C ASN A 62 -5.39 18.83 -18.91
N LEU A 63 -6.21 18.12 -18.13
CA LEU A 63 -7.51 17.64 -18.61
C LEU A 63 -8.43 18.80 -19.02
N GLN A 64 -8.41 19.91 -18.26
CA GLN A 64 -9.19 21.12 -18.50
C GLN A 64 -8.77 21.86 -19.77
N LYS A 65 -7.47 22.07 -19.96
CA LYS A 65 -6.93 22.68 -21.19
C LYS A 65 -7.33 21.88 -22.43
N ASN A 66 -7.17 20.55 -22.37
CA ASN A 66 -7.53 19.67 -23.47
C ASN A 66 -9.06 19.57 -23.69
N HIS A 67 -9.88 19.72 -22.64
CA HIS A 67 -11.34 19.69 -22.74
C HIS A 67 -11.89 20.88 -23.52
N GLN A 68 -11.34 22.08 -23.31
CA GLN A 68 -11.71 23.29 -24.06
C GLN A 68 -11.50 23.12 -25.57
N HIS A 69 -10.45 22.41 -25.99
CA HIS A 69 -10.23 22.06 -27.40
C HIS A 69 -11.25 21.07 -27.96
N ILE A 70 -11.81 20.20 -27.13
CA ILE A 70 -12.76 19.16 -27.53
C ILE A 70 -14.19 19.70 -27.63
N GLU A 71 -14.63 20.57 -26.72
CA GLU A 71 -15.98 21.16 -26.78
C GLU A 71 -16.23 21.95 -28.07
N GLN A 72 -15.19 22.54 -28.64
CA GLN A 72 -15.22 23.20 -29.95
C GLN A 72 -15.54 22.23 -31.11
N ARG A 73 -15.44 20.90 -30.91
CA ARG A 73 -15.66 19.84 -31.91
C ARG A 73 -16.91 18.98 -31.65
N GLY A 74 -17.82 19.41 -30.76
CA GLY A 74 -19.05 18.69 -30.38
C GLY A 74 -18.93 17.94 -29.05
N LYS A 75 -20.01 17.29 -28.58
CA LYS A 75 -20.04 16.54 -27.31
C LYS A 75 -19.67 15.06 -27.51
N PRO A 76 -18.40 14.63 -27.35
CA PRO A 76 -18.08 13.21 -27.39
C PRO A 76 -18.64 12.47 -26.17
N LYS A 77 -18.90 11.18 -26.34
CA LYS A 77 -19.17 10.25 -25.24
C LYS A 77 -18.01 10.33 -24.23
N ARG A 78 -18.30 10.49 -22.93
CA ARG A 78 -17.27 10.50 -21.86
C ARG A 78 -16.40 9.24 -21.95
N ARG A 79 -15.08 9.43 -21.84
CA ARG A 79 -14.08 8.36 -21.89
C ARG A 79 -13.06 8.56 -20.78
N ILE A 80 -12.43 7.48 -20.35
CA ILE A 80 -11.38 7.56 -19.34
C ILE A 80 -10.15 8.17 -20.02
N ARG A 81 -9.77 9.37 -19.57
CA ARG A 81 -8.64 10.16 -20.09
C ARG A 81 -7.44 10.12 -19.14
N ALA A 82 -7.67 9.93 -17.85
CA ALA A 82 -6.62 9.78 -16.86
C ALA A 82 -6.75 8.46 -16.08
N LEU A 83 -5.62 7.77 -15.92
CA LEU A 83 -5.53 6.54 -15.12
C LEU A 83 -4.51 6.73 -14.01
N ILE A 84 -4.93 6.51 -12.76
CA ILE A 84 -4.05 6.55 -11.59
C ILE A 84 -3.98 5.14 -11.00
N LEU A 85 -2.81 4.51 -11.07
CA LEU A 85 -2.56 3.21 -10.44
C LEU A 85 -1.97 3.39 -9.05
N THR A 86 -2.54 2.67 -8.10
CA THR A 86 -2.10 2.64 -6.71
C THR A 86 -1.91 1.18 -6.23
N PRO A 87 -0.93 0.87 -5.36
CA PRO A 87 -0.68 -0.48 -4.85
C PRO A 87 -1.80 -1.05 -3.98
N THR A 88 -2.52 -0.22 -3.23
CA THR A 88 -3.48 -0.68 -2.22
C THR A 88 -4.84 -0.01 -2.40
N ARG A 89 -5.87 -0.68 -1.86
CA ARG A 89 -7.25 -0.19 -1.88
C ARG A 89 -7.40 1.09 -1.05
N GLU A 90 -6.64 1.15 0.04
CA GLU A 90 -6.62 2.28 0.97
C GLU A 90 -6.05 3.52 0.28
N LEU A 91 -4.93 3.36 -0.42
CA LEU A 91 -4.35 4.46 -1.18
C LEU A 91 -5.25 4.86 -2.36
N ALA A 92 -5.87 3.90 -3.05
CA ALA A 92 -6.85 4.19 -4.09
C ALA A 92 -8.01 5.06 -3.56
N ALA A 93 -8.55 4.72 -2.38
CA ALA A 93 -9.60 5.50 -1.73
C ALA A 93 -9.13 6.93 -1.41
N GLN A 94 -7.93 7.07 -0.85
CA GLN A 94 -7.36 8.37 -0.49
C GLN A 94 -7.05 9.26 -1.69
N VAL A 95 -6.51 8.68 -2.76
CA VAL A 95 -6.31 9.39 -4.02
C VAL A 95 -7.65 9.82 -4.59
N GLY A 96 -8.68 8.96 -4.54
CA GLY A 96 -10.03 9.31 -4.97
C GLY A 96 -10.65 10.48 -4.19
N GLU A 97 -10.52 10.48 -2.85
CA GLU A 97 -10.96 11.60 -2.00
C GLU A 97 -10.26 12.91 -2.39
N ASN A 98 -8.94 12.85 -2.66
CA ASN A 98 -8.18 14.02 -3.11
C ASN A 98 -8.62 14.49 -4.50
N VAL A 99 -8.84 13.57 -5.45
CA VAL A 99 -9.32 13.89 -6.79
C VAL A 99 -10.68 14.59 -6.71
N GLU A 100 -11.63 14.03 -5.96
CA GLU A 100 -12.96 14.60 -5.76
C GLU A 100 -12.90 15.99 -5.11
N MET A 101 -12.05 16.15 -4.09
CA MET A 101 -11.81 17.43 -3.42
C MET A 101 -11.29 18.49 -4.38
N TYR A 102 -10.23 18.21 -5.14
CA TYR A 102 -9.63 19.20 -6.04
C TYR A 102 -10.45 19.42 -7.32
N SER A 103 -11.28 18.46 -7.72
CA SER A 103 -12.15 18.57 -8.90
C SER A 103 -13.55 19.11 -8.57
N LYS A 104 -13.82 19.55 -7.34
CA LYS A 104 -15.15 20.00 -6.88
C LYS A 104 -15.83 21.02 -7.81
N TYR A 105 -15.04 21.90 -8.44
CA TYR A 105 -15.53 22.94 -9.35
C TYR A 105 -15.25 22.66 -10.83
N LEU A 106 -14.92 21.41 -11.17
CA LEU A 106 -14.63 20.96 -12.54
C LEU A 106 -15.70 19.96 -13.02
N PRO A 107 -15.95 19.85 -14.34
CA PRO A 107 -17.00 18.98 -14.89
C PRO A 107 -16.58 17.50 -15.01
N TYR A 108 -15.57 17.07 -14.25
CA TYR A 108 -14.98 15.74 -14.33
C TYR A 108 -15.64 14.74 -13.39
N LYS A 109 -15.84 13.52 -13.89
CA LYS A 109 -16.26 12.38 -13.08
C LYS A 109 -15.08 11.46 -12.82
N SER A 110 -14.85 11.14 -11.56
CA SER A 110 -13.89 10.12 -11.15
C SER A 110 -14.57 8.88 -10.58
N THR A 111 -13.92 7.72 -10.70
CA THR A 111 -14.32 6.51 -9.96
C THR A 111 -13.12 5.73 -9.48
N ILE A 112 -13.33 4.88 -8.47
CA ILE A 112 -12.30 4.08 -7.84
C ILE A 112 -12.62 2.60 -8.02
N ILE A 113 -11.66 1.83 -8.53
CA ILE A 113 -11.80 0.39 -8.72
C ILE A 113 -10.70 -0.40 -8.01
N PHE A 114 -11.12 -1.37 -7.20
CA PHE A 114 -10.19 -2.28 -6.55
C PHE A 114 -10.84 -3.61 -6.16
N GLY A 115 -10.01 -4.63 -5.91
CA GLY A 115 -10.44 -5.99 -5.57
C GLY A 115 -11.15 -6.12 -4.21
N GLY A 116 -11.77 -7.27 -3.95
CA GLY A 116 -12.32 -7.62 -2.64
C GLY A 116 -13.57 -6.85 -2.21
N VAL A 117 -14.22 -6.14 -3.13
CA VAL A 117 -15.57 -5.57 -2.98
C VAL A 117 -16.41 -5.91 -4.21
N ASN A 118 -17.72 -5.73 -4.08
CA ASN A 118 -18.71 -6.03 -5.12
C ASN A 118 -18.35 -5.32 -6.44
N ILE A 119 -18.11 -6.11 -7.49
CA ILE A 119 -17.68 -5.64 -8.80
C ILE A 119 -18.79 -4.86 -9.53
N ASN A 120 -20.07 -5.23 -9.35
CA ASN A 120 -21.18 -4.64 -10.08
C ASN A 120 -21.36 -3.13 -9.79
N ARG A 121 -21.07 -2.68 -8.56
CA ARG A 121 -21.08 -1.25 -8.25
C ARG A 121 -20.03 -0.47 -9.07
N GLN A 122 -18.84 -1.05 -9.23
CA GLN A 122 -17.77 -0.47 -10.04
C GLN A 122 -18.13 -0.47 -11.53
N ILE A 123 -18.71 -1.57 -12.03
CA ILE A 123 -19.19 -1.67 -13.42
C ILE A 123 -20.24 -0.60 -13.71
N ASN A 124 -21.22 -0.42 -12.82
CA ASN A 124 -22.28 0.56 -13.01
C ASN A 124 -21.72 2.00 -13.02
N ALA A 125 -20.77 2.32 -12.14
CA ALA A 125 -20.11 3.61 -12.14
C ALA A 125 -19.35 3.88 -13.46
N ILE A 126 -18.61 2.89 -13.98
CA ILE A 126 -17.92 3.00 -15.27
C ILE A 126 -18.90 3.22 -16.43
N LYS A 127 -20.02 2.47 -16.44
CA LYS A 127 -21.05 2.59 -17.49
C LYS A 127 -21.72 3.97 -17.54
N GLN A 128 -21.76 4.69 -16.42
CA GLN A 128 -22.29 6.07 -16.36
C GLN A 128 -21.34 7.12 -16.98
N GLY A 129 -20.14 6.71 -17.41
CA GLY A 129 -19.13 7.58 -18.00
C GLY A 129 -18.23 8.22 -16.94
N VAL A 130 -16.93 8.00 -17.08
CA VAL A 130 -15.88 8.43 -16.16
C VAL A 130 -14.74 9.04 -16.96
N ASP A 131 -14.17 10.13 -16.45
CA ASP A 131 -13.03 10.84 -17.04
C ASP A 131 -11.71 10.41 -16.37
N ILE A 132 -11.74 10.17 -15.05
CA ILE A 132 -10.57 9.83 -14.22
C ILE A 132 -10.81 8.50 -13.50
N LEU A 133 -9.94 7.52 -13.75
CA LEU A 133 -10.02 6.21 -13.09
C LEU A 133 -8.88 6.02 -12.11
N ILE A 134 -9.20 5.79 -10.84
CA ILE A 134 -8.24 5.39 -9.81
C ILE A 134 -8.36 3.88 -9.63
N ALA A 135 -7.26 3.12 -9.73
CA ALA A 135 -7.32 1.67 -9.77
C ALA A 135 -6.16 0.95 -9.07
N THR A 136 -6.45 -0.22 -8.49
CA THR A 136 -5.42 -1.24 -8.22
C THR A 136 -5.19 -2.12 -9.47
N PRO A 137 -3.94 -2.48 -9.83
CA PRO A 137 -3.63 -3.16 -11.10
C PRO A 137 -4.46 -4.41 -11.39
N GLY A 138 -4.62 -5.31 -10.41
CA GLY A 138 -5.35 -6.57 -10.60
C GLY A 138 -6.83 -6.36 -10.98
N ARG A 139 -7.55 -5.44 -10.30
CA ARG A 139 -8.96 -5.16 -10.62
C ARG A 139 -9.12 -4.44 -11.96
N LEU A 140 -8.17 -3.58 -12.32
CA LEU A 140 -8.18 -2.95 -13.63
C LEU A 140 -8.10 -4.01 -14.75
N LEU A 141 -7.12 -4.91 -14.66
CA LEU A 141 -6.95 -5.97 -15.67
C LEU A 141 -8.13 -6.92 -15.74
N ASP A 142 -8.75 -7.25 -14.60
CA ASP A 142 -9.98 -8.04 -14.55
C ASP A 142 -11.10 -7.37 -15.38
N LEU A 143 -11.39 -6.09 -15.12
CA LEU A 143 -12.43 -5.34 -15.84
C LEU A 143 -12.08 -5.07 -17.31
N VAL A 144 -10.80 -4.92 -17.66
CA VAL A 144 -10.35 -4.84 -19.06
C VAL A 144 -10.54 -6.18 -19.78
N SER A 145 -10.20 -7.30 -19.14
CA SER A 145 -10.38 -8.63 -19.74
C SER A 145 -11.85 -8.96 -20.03
N GLN A 146 -12.75 -8.45 -19.20
CA GLN A 146 -14.21 -8.51 -19.39
C GLN A 146 -14.74 -7.48 -20.41
N LYS A 147 -13.86 -6.69 -21.06
CA LYS A 147 -14.20 -5.63 -22.03
C LYS A 147 -15.13 -4.54 -21.47
N ILE A 148 -15.08 -4.30 -20.16
CA ILE A 148 -15.89 -3.27 -19.48
C ILE A 148 -15.20 -1.91 -19.54
N ILE A 149 -13.87 -1.91 -19.53
CA ILE A 149 -13.03 -0.71 -19.55
C ILE A 149 -12.29 -0.65 -20.88
N ASP A 150 -12.39 0.50 -21.55
CA ASP A 150 -11.55 0.87 -22.70
C ASP A 150 -10.49 1.88 -22.23
N LEU A 151 -9.21 1.53 -22.45
CA LEU A 151 -8.08 2.38 -22.09
C LEU A 151 -7.42 3.07 -23.29
N SER A 152 -7.99 2.95 -24.50
CA SER A 152 -7.42 3.48 -25.74
C SER A 152 -7.35 5.01 -25.82
N LYS A 153 -7.94 5.72 -24.86
CA LYS A 153 -8.03 7.19 -24.81
C LYS A 153 -7.36 7.80 -23.58
N ILE A 154 -6.53 7.03 -22.89
CA ILE A 154 -5.70 7.55 -21.81
C ILE A 154 -4.68 8.55 -22.36
N GLU A 155 -4.73 9.76 -21.83
CA GLU A 155 -3.80 10.88 -22.08
C GLU A 155 -2.75 10.99 -20.98
N ILE A 156 -3.11 10.63 -19.73
CA ILE A 156 -2.24 10.74 -18.56
C ILE A 156 -2.28 9.43 -17.76
N LEU A 157 -1.11 8.82 -17.54
CA LEU A 157 -0.91 7.70 -16.62
C LEU A 157 -0.15 8.18 -15.38
N VAL A 158 -0.66 7.84 -14.20
CA VAL A 158 0.04 8.03 -12.92
C VAL A 158 0.30 6.68 -12.26
N LEU A 159 1.53 6.45 -11.80
CA LEU A 159 1.90 5.36 -10.91
C LEU A 159 2.26 5.95 -9.54
N ASP A 160 1.36 5.84 -8.56
CA ASP A 160 1.62 6.30 -7.20
C ASP A 160 2.11 5.16 -6.31
N GLU A 161 3.13 5.44 -5.48
CA GLU A 161 3.88 4.46 -4.70
C GLU A 161 4.34 3.25 -5.54
N ALA A 162 5.03 3.55 -6.65
CA ALA A 162 5.49 2.55 -7.61
C ALA A 162 6.45 1.51 -7.03
N ASP A 163 7.31 1.92 -6.09
CA ASP A 163 8.17 1.03 -5.29
C ASP A 163 7.35 -0.04 -4.58
N ARG A 164 6.27 0.36 -3.91
CA ARG A 164 5.37 -0.58 -3.25
C ARG A 164 4.65 -1.50 -4.22
N MET A 165 4.32 -1.03 -5.42
CA MET A 165 3.74 -1.92 -6.43
C MET A 165 4.72 -3.01 -6.85
N LEU A 166 6.02 -2.70 -6.92
CA LEU A 166 7.06 -3.71 -7.19
C LEU A 166 7.22 -4.70 -6.04
N ASP A 167 7.26 -4.23 -4.80
CA ASP A 167 7.34 -5.08 -3.60
C ASP A 167 6.17 -6.06 -3.50
N MET A 168 4.99 -5.65 -3.97
CA MET A 168 3.78 -6.47 -4.01
C MET A 168 3.71 -7.41 -5.23
N GLY A 169 4.71 -7.37 -6.11
CA GLY A 169 4.79 -8.22 -7.30
C GLY A 169 3.93 -7.76 -8.48
N PHE A 170 3.40 -6.53 -8.46
CA PHE A 170 2.54 -6.00 -9.53
C PHE A 170 3.30 -5.60 -10.80
N ILE A 171 4.62 -5.81 -10.88
CA ILE A 171 5.44 -5.50 -12.06
C ILE A 171 4.85 -6.06 -13.36
N HIS A 172 4.40 -7.31 -13.34
CA HIS A 172 3.83 -7.95 -14.53
C HIS A 172 2.47 -7.36 -14.90
N ASP A 173 1.67 -6.98 -13.92
CA ASP A 173 0.37 -6.37 -14.13
C ASP A 173 0.50 -4.96 -14.68
N ILE A 174 1.42 -4.16 -14.15
CA ILE A 174 1.76 -2.82 -14.67
C ILE A 174 2.20 -2.92 -16.14
N LYS A 175 3.10 -3.84 -16.47
CA LYS A 175 3.53 -4.08 -17.86
C LYS A 175 2.38 -4.50 -18.79
N LYS A 176 1.36 -5.21 -18.28
CA LYS A 176 0.15 -5.52 -19.06
C LYS A 176 -0.68 -4.27 -19.30
N VAL A 177 -0.92 -3.45 -18.27
CA VAL A 177 -1.68 -2.20 -18.39
C VAL A 177 -1.02 -1.25 -19.41
N ILE A 178 0.30 -1.07 -19.33
CA ILE A 178 1.03 -0.19 -20.25
C ILE A 178 0.90 -0.61 -21.71
N ARG A 179 0.77 -1.91 -22.00
CA ARG A 179 0.55 -2.41 -23.36
C ARG A 179 -0.87 -2.13 -23.89
N LEU A 180 -1.81 -1.81 -23.01
CA LEU A 180 -3.22 -1.57 -23.34
C LEU A 180 -3.56 -0.08 -23.49
N ILE A 181 -2.64 0.82 -23.13
CA ILE A 181 -2.83 2.28 -23.20
C ILE A 181 -2.01 2.89 -24.36
N PRO A 182 -2.36 4.09 -24.85
CA PRO A 182 -1.65 4.74 -25.95
C PRO A 182 -0.16 4.95 -25.66
N LYS A 183 0.70 4.83 -26.69
CA LYS A 183 2.14 5.15 -26.57
C LYS A 183 2.37 6.64 -26.35
N ASN A 184 1.64 7.48 -27.07
CA ASN A 184 1.69 8.94 -26.90
C ASN A 184 0.74 9.35 -25.77
N ARG A 185 1.30 9.54 -24.58
CA ARG A 185 0.61 9.95 -23.35
C ARG A 185 1.66 10.53 -22.40
N GLN A 186 1.24 11.36 -21.46
CA GLN A 186 2.07 11.77 -20.33
C GLN A 186 2.10 10.66 -19.27
N THR A 187 3.27 10.32 -18.75
CA THR A 187 3.43 9.32 -17.69
C THR A 187 4.17 9.91 -16.49
N LEU A 188 3.51 9.83 -15.33
CA LEU A 188 4.00 10.34 -14.06
C LEU A 188 4.25 9.19 -13.08
N LEU A 189 5.48 9.02 -12.61
CA LEU A 189 5.86 7.98 -11.67
C LEU A 189 6.29 8.60 -10.35
N PHE A 190 5.57 8.28 -9.28
CA PHE A 190 5.85 8.74 -7.92
C PHE A 190 6.25 7.56 -7.04
N SER A 191 7.40 7.69 -6.39
CA SER A 191 8.01 6.67 -5.53
C SER A 191 8.52 7.31 -4.24
N ALA A 192 8.81 6.52 -3.20
CA ALA A 192 9.57 7.01 -2.05
C ALA A 192 11.07 7.08 -2.35
N THR A 193 11.57 6.24 -3.27
CA THR A 193 13.01 6.13 -3.61
C THR A 193 13.25 5.95 -5.11
N PHE A 194 14.48 6.22 -5.54
CA PHE A 194 14.98 5.91 -6.89
C PHE A 194 15.81 4.62 -6.91
N SER A 195 15.21 3.51 -6.45
CA SER A 195 15.85 2.20 -6.56
C SER A 195 16.18 1.85 -8.02
N LYS A 196 17.12 0.92 -8.24
CA LYS A 196 17.48 0.47 -9.59
C LYS A 196 16.27 -0.10 -10.32
N GLU A 197 15.40 -0.80 -9.61
CA GLU A 197 14.16 -1.39 -10.12
C GLU A 197 13.16 -0.32 -10.56
N ILE A 198 13.07 0.79 -9.82
CA ILE A 198 12.22 1.93 -10.19
C ILE A 198 12.73 2.64 -11.43
N LYS A 199 14.04 2.87 -11.52
CA LYS A 199 14.66 3.43 -12.73
C LYS A 199 14.44 2.51 -13.93
N ALA A 200 14.65 1.21 -13.77
CA ALA A 200 14.43 0.23 -14.83
C ALA A 200 12.96 0.13 -15.25
N LEU A 201 12.02 0.27 -14.29
CA LEU A 201 10.59 0.36 -14.57
C LEU A 201 10.30 1.59 -15.43
N ALA A 202 10.72 2.78 -14.98
CA ALA A 202 10.53 4.06 -15.67
C ALA A 202 11.07 4.04 -17.10
N SER A 203 12.31 3.58 -17.30
CA SER A 203 12.95 3.49 -18.62
C SER A 203 12.19 2.60 -19.62
N GLY A 204 11.33 1.70 -19.14
CA GLY A 204 10.55 0.83 -20.00
C GLY A 204 9.34 1.50 -20.66
N PHE A 205 8.89 2.67 -20.19
CA PHE A 205 7.64 3.28 -20.70
C PHE A 205 7.50 4.80 -20.54
N GLN A 206 8.47 5.49 -19.93
CA GLN A 206 8.55 6.94 -19.94
C GLN A 206 9.45 7.44 -21.07
N ASN A 207 9.17 8.63 -21.58
CA ASN A 207 9.97 9.28 -22.61
C ASN A 207 10.77 10.45 -22.01
N ASN A 208 12.07 10.28 -21.83
CA ASN A 208 13.00 11.27 -21.25
C ASN A 208 12.42 12.01 -20.01
N PRO A 209 12.07 11.29 -18.92
CA PRO A 209 11.34 11.89 -17.80
C PRO A 209 12.20 12.90 -17.04
N SER A 210 11.60 14.03 -16.68
CA SER A 210 12.17 15.01 -15.77
C SER A 210 12.28 14.41 -14.36
N LEU A 211 13.50 14.40 -13.81
CA LEU A 211 13.79 13.85 -12.48
C LEU A 211 13.49 14.89 -11.40
N VAL A 212 12.58 14.56 -10.49
CA VAL A 212 12.27 15.41 -9.35
C VAL A 212 12.63 14.68 -8.06
N GLU A 213 13.77 15.07 -7.48
CA GLU A 213 14.17 14.61 -6.16
C GLU A 213 13.92 15.70 -5.12
N VAL A 214 13.16 15.32 -4.09
CA VAL A 214 13.05 16.11 -2.87
C VAL A 214 13.72 15.31 -1.77
N THR A 215 15.02 15.55 -1.61
CA THR A 215 15.73 15.13 -0.40
C THR A 215 15.07 15.83 0.79
N THR A 216 14.65 15.04 1.76
CA THR A 216 14.44 15.60 3.08
C THR A 216 15.82 15.97 3.59
N GLN A 217 16.08 17.25 3.86
CA GLN A 217 17.37 17.71 4.37
C GLN A 217 17.81 17.02 5.68
N ASN A 218 16.95 16.22 6.30
CA ASN A 218 17.29 15.30 7.38
C ASN A 218 16.52 14.01 7.13
N THR A 219 17.18 12.87 7.17
CA THR A 219 16.49 11.58 7.06
C THR A 219 15.43 11.47 8.16
N THR A 220 14.32 10.78 7.90
CA THR A 220 13.20 10.64 8.86
C THR A 220 13.66 10.12 10.23
N SER A 221 14.70 9.30 10.26
CA SER A 221 15.35 8.80 11.48
C SER A 221 15.99 9.92 12.32
N GLU A 222 16.53 10.97 11.70
CA GLU A 222 17.20 12.07 12.41
C GLU A 222 16.23 13.03 13.11
N ARG A 223 14.95 13.09 12.70
CA ARG A 223 13.95 14.02 13.27
C ARG A 223 12.97 13.38 14.25
N VAL A 224 12.87 12.05 14.25
CA VAL A 224 11.96 11.32 15.13
C VAL A 224 12.71 10.93 16.39
N ALA A 225 12.17 11.24 17.56
CA ALA A 225 12.70 10.73 18.81
C ALA A 225 12.49 9.22 18.84
N GLN A 226 13.55 8.44 18.98
CA GLN A 226 13.47 6.98 18.94
C GLN A 226 13.94 6.40 20.27
N VAL A 227 13.13 5.49 20.81
CA VAL A 227 13.47 4.77 22.05
C VAL A 227 13.15 3.29 21.91
N VAL A 228 14.05 2.48 22.43
CA VAL A 228 13.85 1.04 22.63
C VAL A 228 13.59 0.80 24.10
N HIS A 229 12.49 0.10 24.39
CA HIS A 229 12.25 -0.51 25.69
C HIS A 229 12.51 -2.01 25.61
N PRO A 230 13.63 -2.51 26.16
CA PRO A 230 13.84 -3.93 26.35
C PRO A 230 12.75 -4.49 27.25
N VAL A 231 12.11 -5.57 26.84
CA VAL A 231 11.03 -6.20 27.60
C VAL A 231 10.83 -7.65 27.19
N ASP A 232 10.42 -8.49 28.14
CA ASP A 232 10.03 -9.86 27.85
C ASP A 232 8.83 -9.94 26.91
N LYS A 233 8.87 -10.91 26.01
CA LYS A 233 7.83 -11.14 24.99
C LYS A 233 6.42 -11.25 25.59
N ALA A 234 6.30 -11.90 26.75
CA ALA A 234 5.03 -12.06 27.45
C ALA A 234 4.49 -10.74 28.01
N ARG A 235 5.38 -9.82 28.39
CA ARG A 235 5.07 -8.58 29.11
C ARG A 235 4.91 -7.35 28.22
N LYS A 236 5.20 -7.48 26.91
CA LYS A 236 5.00 -6.41 25.93
C LYS A 236 3.63 -5.73 25.97
N ARG A 237 2.53 -6.48 26.16
CA ARG A 237 1.16 -5.93 26.18
C ARG A 237 0.92 -5.07 27.41
N GLU A 238 1.41 -5.55 28.54
CA GLU A 238 1.33 -4.87 29.84
C GLU A 238 2.16 -3.59 29.80
N LEU A 239 3.40 -3.66 29.29
CA LEU A 239 4.25 -2.49 29.12
C LEU A 239 3.63 -1.46 28.17
N LEU A 240 3.07 -1.89 27.04
CA LEU A 240 2.38 -0.97 26.12
C LEU A 240 1.22 -0.25 26.81
N TYR A 241 0.39 -0.98 27.56
CA TYR A 241 -0.71 -0.37 28.32
C TYR A 241 -0.17 0.66 29.32
N LYS A 242 0.84 0.31 30.12
CA LYS A 242 1.48 1.21 31.08
C LYS A 242 1.98 2.50 30.42
N LEU A 243 2.70 2.38 29.31
CA LEU A 243 3.22 3.55 28.59
C LEU A 243 2.10 4.47 28.07
N ILE A 244 1.01 3.88 27.55
CA ILE A 244 -0.15 4.65 27.08
C ILE A 244 -0.88 5.33 28.24
N ASP A 245 -1.01 4.65 29.37
CA ASP A 245 -1.73 5.14 30.54
C ASP A 245 -0.93 6.21 31.28
N ASP A 246 0.30 5.90 31.70
CA ASP A 246 1.19 6.84 32.41
C ASP A 246 1.46 8.09 31.57
N GLY A 247 1.71 7.91 30.26
CA GLY A 247 1.99 9.01 29.35
C GLY A 247 0.75 9.74 28.82
N GLN A 248 -0.45 9.26 29.16
CA GLN A 248 -1.74 9.78 28.64
C GLN A 248 -1.76 9.92 27.10
N TRP A 249 -1.03 9.05 26.40
CA TRP A 249 -0.79 9.14 24.96
C TRP A 249 -2.08 9.16 24.14
N GLN A 250 -2.18 10.02 23.14
CA GLN A 250 -3.33 10.06 22.21
C GLN A 250 -2.89 9.76 20.79
N GLN A 251 -3.83 9.26 19.97
CA GLN A 251 -3.62 8.94 18.54
C GLN A 251 -2.38 8.08 18.30
N ILE A 252 -2.38 6.86 18.85
CA ILE A 252 -1.24 5.94 18.78
C ILE A 252 -1.43 4.95 17.63
N LEU A 253 -0.41 4.81 16.77
CA LEU A 253 -0.35 3.76 15.77
C LEU A 253 0.60 2.66 16.24
N VAL A 254 0.07 1.45 16.43
CA VAL A 254 0.82 0.30 16.92
C VAL A 254 1.01 -0.73 15.81
N PHE A 255 2.24 -1.13 15.55
CA PHE A 255 2.58 -2.14 14.55
C PHE A 255 2.81 -3.51 15.18
N THR A 256 2.14 -4.52 14.64
CA THR A 256 2.26 -5.93 15.00
C THR A 256 2.61 -6.76 13.76
N ARG A 257 3.27 -7.89 13.95
CA ARG A 257 3.68 -8.77 12.84
C ARG A 257 2.51 -9.57 12.27
N THR A 258 1.52 -9.89 13.10
CA THR A 258 0.43 -10.80 12.71
C THR A 258 -0.95 -10.23 12.97
N LYS A 259 -1.90 -10.58 12.09
CA LYS A 259 -3.32 -10.22 12.23
C LYS A 259 -3.96 -10.73 13.53
N HIS A 260 -3.53 -11.89 14.03
CA HIS A 260 -4.03 -12.45 15.28
C HIS A 260 -3.47 -11.68 16.48
N GLY A 261 -2.19 -11.31 16.44
CA GLY A 261 -1.58 -10.41 17.42
C GLY A 261 -2.30 -9.06 17.47
N ALA A 262 -2.63 -8.48 16.31
CA ALA A 262 -3.37 -7.23 16.23
C ALA A 262 -4.74 -7.30 16.96
N ASN A 263 -5.56 -8.32 16.68
CA ASN A 263 -6.86 -8.45 17.34
C ASN A 263 -6.74 -8.69 18.85
N ARG A 264 -5.82 -9.58 19.28
CA ARG A 264 -5.59 -9.86 20.70
C ARG A 264 -5.10 -8.64 21.46
N LEU A 265 -4.29 -7.81 20.83
CA LEU A 265 -3.83 -6.56 21.43
C LEU A 265 -4.98 -5.56 21.57
N CYS A 266 -5.84 -5.43 20.55
CA CYS A 266 -7.03 -4.59 20.65
C CYS A 266 -7.95 -5.01 21.79
N GLU A 267 -8.28 -6.31 21.87
CA GLU A 267 -9.11 -6.87 22.94
C GLU A 267 -8.50 -6.60 24.34
N TYR A 268 -7.18 -6.80 24.47
CA TYR A 268 -6.47 -6.52 25.73
C TYR A 268 -6.57 -5.05 26.17
N LEU A 269 -6.47 -4.12 25.22
CA LEU A 269 -6.57 -2.68 25.45
C LEU A 269 -8.00 -2.23 25.73
N GLU A 270 -8.98 -2.76 25.00
CA GLU A 270 -10.41 -2.48 25.17
C GLU A 270 -10.91 -2.92 26.54
N ASN A 271 -10.51 -4.12 27.00
CA ASN A 271 -10.83 -4.62 28.34
C ASN A 271 -10.25 -3.75 29.48
N ARG A 272 -9.34 -2.81 29.16
CA ARG A 272 -8.76 -1.84 30.10
C ARG A 272 -9.19 -0.40 29.79
N GLY A 273 -10.30 -0.22 29.07
CA GLY A 273 -10.89 1.08 28.78
C GLY A 273 -10.21 1.87 27.66
N ILE A 274 -9.22 1.30 26.95
CA ILE A 274 -8.58 1.96 25.81
C ILE A 274 -9.28 1.57 24.52
N ARG A 275 -10.08 2.51 23.99
CA ARG A 275 -10.74 2.37 22.68
C ARG A 275 -9.70 2.12 21.59
N SER A 276 -9.77 0.96 20.94
CA SER A 276 -8.81 0.57 19.91
C SER A 276 -9.51 -0.05 18.69
N SER A 277 -8.77 -0.24 17.59
CA SER A 277 -9.26 -1.04 16.46
C SER A 277 -8.09 -1.64 15.68
N ALA A 278 -8.29 -2.82 15.13
CA ALA A 278 -7.29 -3.51 14.32
C ALA A 278 -7.50 -3.27 12.81
N ILE A 279 -6.42 -3.04 12.07
CA ILE A 279 -6.40 -2.97 10.60
C ILE A 279 -5.39 -3.97 10.02
N HIS A 280 -5.91 -5.00 9.34
CA HIS A 280 -5.12 -6.09 8.76
C HIS A 280 -5.82 -6.73 7.56
N GLY A 281 -5.11 -7.54 6.76
CA GLY A 281 -5.65 -8.13 5.51
C GLY A 281 -6.90 -9.01 5.66
N ASN A 282 -7.16 -9.58 6.84
CA ASN A 282 -8.39 -10.35 7.11
C ASN A 282 -9.62 -9.49 7.47
N LYS A 283 -9.50 -8.16 7.67
CA LYS A 283 -10.67 -7.31 7.90
C LYS A 283 -11.34 -7.02 6.55
N SER A 284 -12.66 -6.91 6.54
CA SER A 284 -13.39 -6.46 5.35
C SER A 284 -12.97 -5.03 4.98
N GLN A 285 -13.11 -4.65 3.72
CA GLN A 285 -12.73 -3.30 3.28
C GLN A 285 -13.49 -2.22 4.06
N GLY A 286 -14.80 -2.39 4.24
CA GLY A 286 -15.62 -1.46 5.02
C GLY A 286 -15.15 -1.33 6.47
N ALA A 287 -14.72 -2.43 7.10
CA ALA A 287 -14.16 -2.38 8.46
C ALA A 287 -12.81 -1.62 8.49
N ARG A 288 -11.95 -1.80 7.48
CA ARG A 288 -10.69 -1.07 7.38
C ARG A 288 -10.91 0.43 7.20
N THR A 289 -11.81 0.82 6.29
CA THR A 289 -12.19 2.23 6.08
C THR A 289 -12.80 2.85 7.34
N LYS A 290 -13.72 2.16 8.01
CA LYS A 290 -14.33 2.62 9.26
C LYS A 290 -13.30 2.79 10.39
N ALA A 291 -12.39 1.85 10.55
CA ALA A 291 -11.33 1.92 11.56
C ALA A 291 -10.43 3.13 11.33
N LEU A 292 -10.04 3.36 10.07
CA LEU A 292 -9.24 4.50 9.66
C LEU A 292 -9.95 5.84 9.92
N ALA A 293 -11.21 5.97 9.48
CA ALA A 293 -12.01 7.16 9.73
C ALA A 293 -12.17 7.44 11.23
N SER A 294 -12.51 6.42 12.02
CA SER A 294 -12.65 6.53 13.47
C SER A 294 -11.36 6.97 14.16
N PHE A 295 -10.20 6.53 13.65
CA PHE A 295 -8.91 6.96 14.18
C PHE A 295 -8.58 8.42 13.83
N LYS A 296 -8.85 8.83 12.58
CA LYS A 296 -8.69 10.23 12.14
C LYS A 296 -9.59 11.19 12.93
N GLU A 297 -10.83 10.77 13.21
CA GLU A 297 -11.83 11.50 13.99
C GLU A 297 -11.60 11.41 15.51
N ARG A 298 -10.52 10.76 15.98
CA ARG A 298 -10.21 10.58 17.42
C ARG A 298 -11.28 9.81 18.21
N LYS A 299 -12.16 9.06 17.54
CA LYS A 299 -13.15 8.17 18.18
C LYS A 299 -12.51 6.94 18.81
N ILE A 300 -11.38 6.51 18.28
CA ILE A 300 -10.52 5.48 18.90
C ILE A 300 -9.14 6.09 19.20
N ARG A 301 -8.52 5.63 20.29
CA ARG A 301 -7.24 6.13 20.80
C ARG A 301 -6.05 5.40 20.17
N VAL A 302 -6.22 4.11 19.89
CA VAL A 302 -5.16 3.22 19.35
C VAL A 302 -5.60 2.54 18.07
N LEU A 303 -4.80 2.66 17.01
CA LEU A 303 -4.95 1.86 15.80
C LEU A 303 -3.85 0.80 15.75
N VAL A 304 -4.22 -0.48 15.78
CA VAL A 304 -3.28 -1.60 15.71
C VAL A 304 -3.22 -2.15 14.28
N ALA A 305 -2.05 -2.13 13.66
CA ALA A 305 -1.87 -2.48 12.27
C ALA A 305 -0.82 -3.57 12.04
N THR A 306 -0.96 -4.30 10.94
CA THR A 306 0.14 -5.08 10.34
C THR A 306 0.80 -4.28 9.22
N ASP A 307 2.09 -4.51 8.92
CA ASP A 307 2.83 -3.79 7.87
C ASP A 307 2.07 -3.68 6.55
N ILE A 308 1.59 -4.82 6.04
CA ILE A 308 0.85 -4.89 4.78
C ILE A 308 -0.39 -4.01 4.79
N ALA A 309 -1.07 -3.90 5.93
CA ALA A 309 -2.33 -3.19 6.02
C ALA A 309 -2.17 -1.71 6.33
N ALA A 310 -1.06 -1.31 6.94
CA ALA A 310 -0.68 0.09 7.19
C ALA A 310 0.04 0.74 6.00
N ARG A 311 0.61 -0.05 5.08
CA ARG A 311 1.13 0.47 3.80
C ARG A 311 -0.01 1.10 3.00
N GLY A 312 0.17 2.35 2.59
CA GLY A 312 -0.82 3.13 1.85
C GLY A 312 -1.90 3.76 2.72
N ILE A 313 -1.79 3.71 4.05
CA ILE A 313 -2.64 4.54 4.92
C ILE A 313 -1.99 5.92 5.07
N ASP A 314 -2.65 6.97 4.56
CA ASP A 314 -2.39 8.36 4.92
C ASP A 314 -2.82 8.71 6.35
N ILE A 315 -2.00 8.27 7.30
CA ILE A 315 -1.94 8.80 8.66
C ILE A 315 -0.49 9.25 8.87
N ASN A 316 -0.29 10.55 8.99
CA ASN A 316 1.02 11.15 9.28
C ASN A 316 0.90 12.12 10.46
N MET A 317 2.04 12.58 10.97
CA MET A 317 2.12 13.55 12.07
C MET A 317 1.49 13.03 13.37
N LEU A 318 1.59 11.73 13.62
CA LEU A 318 1.15 11.16 14.88
C LEU A 318 2.09 11.53 16.02
N PRO A 319 1.58 11.77 17.24
CA PRO A 319 2.43 11.95 18.42
C PRO A 319 3.27 10.71 18.72
N HIS A 320 2.67 9.52 18.61
CA HIS A 320 3.33 8.26 18.95
C HIS A 320 3.14 7.19 17.87
N VAL A 321 4.23 6.53 17.52
CA VAL A 321 4.24 5.29 16.74
C VAL A 321 4.92 4.21 17.57
N VAL A 322 4.27 3.07 17.74
CA VAL A 322 4.80 1.96 18.54
C VAL A 322 5.08 0.76 17.66
N ASN A 323 6.33 0.30 17.64
CA ASN A 323 6.69 -1.03 17.17
C ASN A 323 6.49 -2.03 18.32
N PHE A 324 5.30 -2.62 18.40
CA PHE A 324 5.03 -3.68 19.37
C PHE A 324 5.88 -4.94 19.08
N GLU A 325 6.12 -5.18 17.79
CA GLU A 325 7.09 -6.15 17.29
C GLU A 325 7.92 -5.48 16.19
N LEU A 326 9.24 -5.70 16.18
CA LEU A 326 10.11 -5.13 15.15
C LEU A 326 9.81 -5.76 13.78
N PRO A 327 9.89 -4.99 12.68
CA PRO A 327 9.74 -5.56 11.34
C PRO A 327 10.89 -6.51 11.02
N ASN A 328 10.60 -7.51 10.19
CA ASN A 328 11.62 -8.46 9.73
C ASN A 328 12.55 -7.84 8.68
N VAL A 329 12.11 -6.75 8.03
CA VAL A 329 12.82 -6.01 6.99
C VAL A 329 13.15 -4.63 7.55
N PRO A 330 14.42 -4.22 7.65
CA PRO A 330 14.82 -2.94 8.24
C PRO A 330 14.19 -1.71 7.59
N GLU A 331 13.97 -1.73 6.27
CA GLU A 331 13.38 -0.63 5.51
C GLU A 331 11.94 -0.33 5.98
N ASP A 332 11.20 -1.36 6.39
CA ASP A 332 9.86 -1.20 6.96
C ASP A 332 9.89 -0.39 8.25
N TYR A 333 10.95 -0.49 9.05
CA TYR A 333 11.08 0.30 10.28
C TYR A 333 11.05 1.79 9.97
N VAL A 334 11.82 2.23 8.96
CA VAL A 334 11.86 3.63 8.51
C VAL A 334 10.48 4.08 8.03
N HIS A 335 9.74 3.21 7.34
CA HIS A 335 8.38 3.50 6.90
C HIS A 335 7.36 3.60 8.04
N ARG A 336 7.53 2.80 9.10
CA ARG A 336 6.69 2.84 10.30
C ARG A 336 6.93 4.13 11.08
N ILE A 337 8.18 4.43 11.44
CA ILE A 337 8.49 5.62 12.23
C ILE A 337 8.24 6.91 11.46
N GLY A 338 8.26 6.87 10.13
CA GLY A 338 7.83 8.00 9.29
C GLY A 338 6.36 8.40 9.41
N ARG A 339 5.55 7.69 10.20
CA ARG A 339 4.18 8.10 10.56
C ARG A 339 4.13 9.12 11.69
N THR A 340 5.25 9.33 12.39
CA THR A 340 5.44 10.36 13.42
C THR A 340 6.46 11.42 12.96
N GLY A 341 6.61 12.51 13.73
CA GLY A 341 7.70 13.51 13.59
C GLY A 341 7.80 14.22 12.24
N ARG A 342 6.75 14.95 11.81
CA ARG A 342 6.75 15.73 10.55
C ARG A 342 6.23 17.16 10.74
N ALA A 343 6.66 18.06 9.85
CA ALA A 343 6.23 19.47 9.78
C ALA A 343 6.44 20.28 11.07
N GLY A 344 7.57 20.08 11.76
CA GLY A 344 7.96 20.86 12.95
C GLY A 344 7.35 20.36 14.26
N ARG A 345 6.51 19.30 14.26
CA ARG A 345 6.02 18.65 15.47
C ARG A 345 6.97 17.54 15.92
N ALA A 346 7.38 17.57 17.18
CA ALA A 346 8.05 16.46 17.83
C ALA A 346 7.12 15.25 17.88
N GLY A 347 7.68 14.07 17.63
CA GLY A 347 6.94 12.82 17.70
C GLY A 347 7.89 11.67 18.01
N GLU A 348 7.37 10.67 18.71
CA GLU A 348 8.15 9.60 19.29
C GLU A 348 7.84 8.25 18.64
N ALA A 349 8.89 7.54 18.26
CA ALA A 349 8.85 6.15 17.82
C ALA A 349 9.38 5.24 18.93
N VAL A 350 8.48 4.46 19.50
CA VAL A 350 8.75 3.56 20.63
C VAL A 350 8.82 2.14 20.11
N SER A 351 9.88 1.40 20.46
CA SER A 351 10.04 0.00 20.07
C SER A 351 10.14 -0.89 21.29
N LEU A 352 9.21 -1.85 21.42
CA LEU A 352 9.26 -2.86 22.46
C LEU A 352 10.07 -4.04 21.93
N VAL A 353 11.22 -4.33 22.52
CA VAL A 353 12.18 -5.30 21.97
C VAL A 353 12.40 -6.43 22.96
N CYS A 354 12.03 -7.66 22.56
CA CYS A 354 12.40 -8.85 23.30
C CYS A 354 13.69 -9.47 22.75
N ILE A 355 14.24 -10.44 23.48
CA ILE A 355 15.52 -11.07 23.15
C ILE A 355 15.54 -11.67 21.73
N ASP A 356 14.41 -12.23 21.28
CA ASP A 356 14.21 -12.80 19.94
C ASP A 356 14.43 -11.79 18.79
N GLU A 357 14.33 -10.48 19.06
CA GLU A 357 14.32 -9.43 18.04
C GLU A 357 15.61 -8.62 17.98
N ASN A 358 16.63 -8.99 18.75
CA ASN A 358 17.92 -8.29 18.80
C ASN A 358 18.61 -8.21 17.42
N ASP A 359 18.51 -9.25 16.60
CA ASP A 359 19.08 -9.25 15.24
C ASP A 359 18.35 -8.30 14.30
N PHE A 360 17.03 -8.14 14.47
CA PHE A 360 16.26 -7.14 13.72
C PHE A 360 16.67 -5.73 14.15
N LEU A 361 16.83 -5.49 15.46
CA LEU A 361 17.30 -4.22 15.97
C LEU A 361 18.68 -3.86 15.41
N ARG A 362 19.64 -4.81 15.42
CA ARG A 362 20.97 -4.61 14.82
C ARG A 362 20.89 -4.28 13.32
N SER A 363 20.04 -4.97 12.59
CA SER A 363 19.85 -4.73 11.15
C SER A 363 19.26 -3.34 10.87
N ILE A 364 18.34 -2.88 11.73
CA ILE A 364 17.77 -1.54 11.69
C ILE A 364 18.84 -0.49 11.98
N GLU A 365 19.58 -0.61 13.08
CA GLU A 365 20.65 0.33 13.46
C GLU A 365 21.74 0.41 12.37
N ARG A 366 22.02 -0.70 11.68
CA ARG A 366 22.95 -0.72 10.55
C ARG A 366 22.39 0.05 9.35
N LEU A 367 21.11 -0.14 9.01
CA LEU A 367 20.47 0.58 7.90
C LEU A 367 20.39 2.08 8.18
N THR A 368 20.04 2.46 9.40
CA THR A 368 19.89 3.87 9.79
C THR A 368 21.20 4.54 10.17
N ALA A 369 22.31 3.78 10.24
CA ALA A 369 23.60 4.23 10.73
C ALA A 369 23.54 4.94 12.09
N GLN A 370 22.59 4.54 12.95
CA GLN A 370 22.31 5.19 14.24
C GLN A 370 21.99 4.15 15.31
N LYS A 371 22.58 4.31 16.50
CA LYS A 371 22.20 3.54 17.69
C LYS A 371 20.93 4.14 18.31
N ILE A 372 19.96 3.28 18.63
CA ILE A 372 18.72 3.74 19.24
C ILE A 372 18.87 3.70 20.76
N LYS A 373 18.48 4.79 21.43
CA LYS A 373 18.54 4.89 22.90
C LYS A 373 17.71 3.77 23.53
N LYS A 374 18.31 3.01 24.43
CA LYS A 374 17.63 1.98 25.22
C LYS A 374 17.25 2.55 26.58
N VAL A 375 15.99 2.39 26.97
CA VAL A 375 15.47 2.81 28.28
C VAL A 375 14.75 1.63 28.90
N ILE A 376 15.24 1.16 30.04
CA ILE A 376 14.60 0.10 30.81
C ILE A 376 13.51 0.74 31.66
N ILE A 377 12.32 0.15 31.67
CA ILE A 377 11.21 0.58 32.54
C ILE A 377 11.25 -0.30 33.79
N ASN A 378 11.29 0.34 34.96
CA ASN A 378 11.34 -0.37 36.24
C ASN A 378 10.20 -1.38 36.36
N GLY A 379 10.55 -2.59 36.78
CA GLY A 379 9.63 -3.70 36.89
C GLY A 379 9.30 -4.38 35.57
N TYR A 380 9.95 -4.03 34.45
CA TYR A 380 9.84 -4.70 33.12
C TYR A 380 11.21 -5.13 32.57
N GLU A 381 12.17 -5.36 33.46
CA GLU A 381 13.50 -5.85 33.12
C GLU A 381 13.40 -7.18 32.36
N VAL A 382 14.33 -7.38 31.42
CA VAL A 382 14.41 -8.64 30.67
C VAL A 382 14.98 -9.71 31.59
N ASP A 383 14.29 -10.84 31.73
CA ASP A 383 14.81 -11.98 32.48
C ASP A 383 16.03 -12.57 31.74
N SER A 384 17.19 -12.58 32.42
CA SER A 384 18.46 -13.07 31.89
C SER A 384 18.46 -14.56 31.56
N ASN A 385 17.48 -15.33 32.06
CA ASN A 385 17.36 -16.77 31.81
C ASN A 385 16.59 -17.13 30.54
N ILE A 386 15.92 -16.16 29.89
CA ILE A 386 15.15 -16.41 28.67
C ILE A 386 16.10 -16.67 27.50
N LYS A 387 15.93 -17.81 26.83
CA LYS A 387 16.64 -18.14 25.59
C LYS A 387 15.89 -17.59 24.39
N ALA A 388 16.64 -17.06 23.42
CA ALA A 388 16.07 -16.55 22.19
C ALA A 388 15.45 -17.67 21.35
N GLU A 389 14.21 -17.44 20.91
CA GLU A 389 13.50 -18.32 19.98
C GLU A 389 13.51 -17.75 18.56
N PRO A 390 13.53 -18.61 17.52
CA PRO A 390 13.41 -18.14 16.15
C PRO A 390 12.08 -17.41 15.92
N VAL A 391 12.14 -16.13 15.52
CA VAL A 391 10.94 -15.38 15.17
C VAL A 391 10.34 -15.94 13.88
N LYS A 392 9.09 -16.44 13.95
CA LYS A 392 8.34 -16.89 12.78
C LYS A 392 8.12 -15.73 11.82
N ARG A 393 8.83 -15.73 10.69
CA ARG A 393 8.67 -14.77 9.59
C ARG A 393 7.26 -14.94 9.00
N GLY A 394 6.35 -14.03 9.36
CA GLY A 394 4.99 -14.03 8.84
C GLY A 394 4.95 -13.64 7.36
N GLY A 395 4.78 -14.60 6.47
CA GLY A 395 4.44 -14.37 5.06
C GLY A 395 5.39 -15.01 4.05
N GLY A 396 5.04 -16.22 3.60
CA GLY A 396 5.75 -16.93 2.54
C GLY A 396 5.38 -18.41 2.52
N ARG A 397 4.21 -18.76 1.96
CA ARG A 397 3.99 -20.12 1.47
C ARG A 397 4.91 -20.31 0.27
N GLY A 398 6.08 -20.92 0.49
CA GLY A 398 7.03 -21.27 -0.55
C GLY A 398 8.16 -22.11 0.02
N ARG A 399 8.32 -23.32 -0.52
CA ARG A 399 9.34 -24.34 -0.21
C ARG A 399 9.13 -25.18 1.07
N ARG A 400 8.20 -26.14 0.98
CA ARG A 400 8.47 -27.49 1.49
C ARG A 400 9.30 -28.21 0.43
N GLY A 401 10.60 -28.28 0.64
CA GLY A 401 11.54 -29.11 -0.12
C GLY A 401 12.67 -29.48 0.83
N GLY A 402 12.87 -30.78 1.06
CA GLY A 402 13.92 -31.29 1.93
C GLY A 402 13.43 -32.33 2.94
N GLY A 403 12.72 -33.36 2.47
CA GLY A 403 12.65 -34.62 3.23
C GLY A 403 14.03 -35.26 3.22
N LYS A 404 14.70 -35.26 4.38
CA LYS A 404 15.89 -36.07 4.65
C LYS A 404 15.51 -37.55 4.51
N GLN A 405 16.01 -38.21 3.47
CA GLN A 405 16.09 -39.67 3.44
C GLN A 405 17.47 -40.09 3.93
N ASN A 406 17.46 -40.88 5.01
CA ASN A 406 18.61 -41.55 5.59
C ASN A 406 19.33 -42.39 4.55
N GLN A 407 20.65 -42.20 4.44
CA GLN A 407 21.55 -43.18 3.85
C GLN A 407 21.79 -44.30 4.85
N SER A 408 21.27 -45.49 4.57
CA SER A 408 21.75 -46.75 5.12
C SER A 408 22.38 -47.58 4.01
N LYS A 409 23.61 -48.02 4.28
CA LYS A 409 24.46 -48.91 3.47
C LYS A 409 23.81 -50.27 3.22
N SER A 410 23.90 -50.79 1.99
CA SER A 410 24.27 -52.19 1.65
C SER A 410 24.27 -52.28 0.11
N SER A 411 25.43 -52.27 -0.53
CA SER A 411 26.16 -53.45 -1.03
C SER A 411 25.47 -54.23 -2.15
N SER A 412 26.27 -54.45 -3.19
CA SER A 412 26.32 -55.58 -4.13
C SER A 412 25.32 -55.70 -5.30
N GLN A 413 25.96 -55.77 -6.47
CA GLN A 413 25.72 -56.65 -7.62
C GLN A 413 25.03 -56.09 -8.89
N LYS A 414 25.90 -55.93 -9.90
CA LYS A 414 25.68 -55.97 -11.35
C LYS A 414 24.78 -57.14 -11.80
N LYS A 415 23.95 -56.89 -12.81
CA LYS A 415 23.77 -57.64 -14.10
C LYS A 415 22.53 -57.07 -14.81
N SER A 416 22.67 -56.35 -15.92
CA SER A 416 22.77 -56.80 -17.33
C SER A 416 21.48 -57.39 -17.92
N SER A 417 21.00 -56.68 -18.95
CA SER A 417 20.41 -57.15 -20.22
C SER A 417 19.08 -57.90 -20.25
N ASP A 418 18.23 -57.35 -21.11
CA ASP A 418 17.39 -58.01 -22.11
C ASP A 418 16.02 -58.59 -21.72
N SER A 419 15.02 -57.86 -22.24
CA SER A 419 14.13 -58.33 -23.31
C SER A 419 12.82 -59.03 -22.95
N GLU A 420 11.79 -58.54 -23.63
CA GLU A 420 10.69 -59.26 -24.27
C GLU A 420 9.25 -59.14 -23.72
N TRP A 421 8.44 -58.53 -24.61
CA TRP A 421 7.14 -58.97 -25.14
C TRP A 421 5.83 -58.66 -24.38
N ASN A 422 5.06 -57.78 -25.03
CA ASN A 422 3.72 -58.00 -25.60
C ASN A 422 2.72 -58.90 -24.83
N GLU A 423 1.54 -58.36 -24.50
CA GLU A 423 0.35 -58.52 -25.36
C GLU A 423 -0.88 -57.74 -24.84
N GLU A 424 -1.32 -56.83 -25.70
CA GLU A 424 -2.68 -56.58 -26.19
C GLU A 424 -3.95 -57.25 -25.58
N LYS A 425 -5.00 -56.41 -25.64
CA LYS A 425 -6.44 -56.71 -25.92
C LYS A 425 -7.33 -57.22 -24.77
N LYS A 426 -8.35 -56.42 -24.42
CA LYS A 426 -9.66 -56.46 -25.11
C LYS A 426 -10.59 -55.34 -24.64
N LYS A 427 -11.49 -55.00 -25.54
CA LYS A 427 -12.33 -53.80 -25.64
C LYS A 427 -13.83 -54.21 -25.41
N PRO A 428 -14.86 -53.40 -25.71
CA PRO A 428 -15.89 -52.97 -24.74
C PRO A 428 -17.34 -53.36 -25.13
N ASN A 429 -18.33 -53.01 -24.30
CA ASN A 429 -19.73 -52.61 -24.63
C ASN A 429 -20.59 -52.75 -23.36
N SER A 430 -21.84 -52.29 -23.26
CA SER A 430 -22.56 -51.04 -23.57
C SER A 430 -24.01 -51.26 -23.10
N ARG A 431 -24.72 -50.18 -22.72
CA ARG A 431 -26.19 -50.05 -22.54
C ARG A 431 -26.76 -50.79 -21.29
N ASN A 432 -27.78 -50.32 -20.57
CA ASN A 432 -29.00 -49.63 -21.04
C ASN A 432 -29.80 -48.99 -19.87
N ARG A 433 -30.43 -47.84 -20.16
CA ARG A 433 -31.82 -47.40 -19.86
C ARG A 433 -32.40 -47.30 -18.42
N SER A 434 -32.66 -46.03 -18.05
CA SER A 434 -33.98 -45.37 -17.81
C SER A 434 -34.95 -45.83 -16.72
N ARG A 435 -35.39 -44.85 -15.89
CA ARG A 435 -36.79 -44.42 -15.54
C ARG A 435 -36.75 -43.75 -14.14
N ASN A 436 -37.61 -42.83 -13.71
CA ASN A 436 -38.53 -41.83 -14.27
C ASN A 436 -39.14 -41.07 -13.04
N ARG A 437 -39.65 -39.84 -13.26
CA ARG A 437 -40.63 -39.04 -12.46
C ARG A 437 -40.15 -38.40 -11.14
N SER A 438 -40.13 -37.06 -10.97
CA SER A 438 -41.22 -36.04 -10.92
C SER A 438 -42.12 -36.23 -9.67
N ARG A 439 -42.39 -35.28 -8.76
CA ARG A 439 -42.99 -33.93 -8.93
C ARG A 439 -43.15 -33.25 -7.55
N ASN A 440 -43.26 -31.90 -7.56
CA ASN A 440 -44.07 -31.02 -6.67
C ASN A 440 -43.69 -30.87 -5.18
N ARG A 441 -43.91 -29.73 -4.48
CA ARG A 441 -44.49 -28.39 -4.77
C ARG A 441 -44.19 -27.45 -3.58
N ASN A 442 -44.08 -26.16 -3.89
CA ASN A 442 -44.52 -24.94 -3.17
C ASN A 442 -44.46 -24.85 -1.62
N ARG A 443 -43.78 -23.81 -1.13
CA ARG A 443 -44.41 -22.54 -0.72
C ARG A 443 -43.41 -21.39 -0.74
#